data_AF-A0A953YY22-F1
#
_entry.id   AF-A0A953YY22-F1
#
_cell.length_a   1.000
_cell.length_b   1.000
_cell.length_c   1.000
_cell.angle_alpha   90.00
_cell.angle_beta   90.00
_cell.angle_gamma   90.00
#
_symmetry.space_group_name_H-M   'P 1'
#
loop_
_entity.id
_entity.type
_entity.pdbx_description
1 polymer ?
#
loop_
_entity_poly.entity_id
_entity_poly.type
_entity_poly.pdbx_seq_one_letter_code
_entity_poly.pdbx_strand_id
1 'polypeptide(L)'
;MEEEQSNDTEVAFVESAKEARRAQWALNLLVLLSAVAGAVFFGYVIFTIKPFGRTEPEPINVPTSSVGEKFGMLFGEDETTGVVVALRDIDEAPSYREQLSEVMRKDMAISSLGRVYLLVVRNDGDETVSVDAQSLTAADDNGKSWSARWLSDVANLAEADANGRMRVAQSAHKFELEKGDERQLYVFIPSTGESMPPSGEDFLDGELRLSANLRIALKHKEIKVSTP
;
A
#
# COMPACT_ATOMS: atom_id res chain seq x y z
N MET A 1 -55.39 -54.77 16.98
CA MET A 1 -54.32 -54.28 16.09
C MET A 1 -53.96 -52.86 16.49
N GLU A 2 -53.48 -52.66 17.73
CA GLU A 2 -53.05 -51.33 18.22
C GLU A 2 -51.70 -51.39 18.99
N GLU A 3 -51.23 -52.57 19.41
CA GLU A 3 -49.94 -52.69 20.13
C GLU A 3 -48.71 -52.71 19.20
N GLU A 4 -48.86 -53.07 17.92
CA GLU A 4 -47.73 -53.21 16.99
C GLU A 4 -47.23 -51.84 16.47
N GLN A 5 -48.13 -50.86 16.34
CA GLN A 5 -47.82 -49.52 15.81
C GLN A 5 -47.11 -48.61 16.84
N SER A 6 -47.36 -48.83 18.13
CA SER A 6 -46.68 -48.14 19.24
C SER A 6 -45.19 -48.47 19.29
N ASN A 7 -44.84 -49.74 19.07
CA ASN A 7 -43.48 -50.24 19.21
C ASN A 7 -42.57 -49.75 18.06
N ASP A 8 -43.08 -49.73 16.82
CA ASP A 8 -42.34 -49.22 15.66
C ASP A 8 -42.06 -47.70 15.76
N THR A 9 -42.98 -46.94 16.35
CA THR A 9 -42.82 -45.50 16.55
C THR A 9 -41.78 -45.20 17.65
N GLU A 10 -41.74 -46.01 18.69
CA GLU A 10 -40.77 -45.90 19.79
C GLU A 10 -39.35 -46.31 19.34
N VAL A 11 -39.23 -47.37 18.53
CA VAL A 11 -37.95 -47.80 17.93
C VAL A 11 -37.41 -46.73 16.97
N ALA A 12 -38.25 -46.13 16.12
CA ALA A 12 -37.85 -45.05 15.21
C ALA A 12 -37.42 -43.77 15.96
N PHE A 13 -38.05 -43.45 17.09
CA PHE A 13 -37.65 -42.31 17.92
C PHE A 13 -36.29 -42.54 18.61
N VAL A 14 -36.04 -43.74 19.12
CA VAL A 14 -34.74 -44.09 19.72
C VAL A 14 -33.62 -44.11 18.68
N GLU A 15 -33.90 -44.56 17.47
CA GLU A 15 -32.93 -44.61 16.38
C GLU A 15 -32.58 -43.19 15.87
N SER A 16 -33.57 -42.32 15.68
CA SER A 16 -33.35 -40.90 15.32
C SER A 16 -32.62 -40.10 16.42
N ALA A 17 -32.89 -40.37 17.70
CA ALA A 17 -32.16 -39.77 18.82
C ALA A 17 -30.69 -40.23 18.86
N LYS A 18 -30.41 -41.47 18.46
CA LYS A 18 -29.05 -42.02 18.36
C LYS A 18 -28.27 -41.40 17.19
N GLU A 19 -28.93 -41.13 16.07
CA GLU A 19 -28.36 -40.43 14.92
C GLU A 19 -28.09 -38.95 15.21
N ALA A 20 -29.02 -38.24 15.86
CA ALA A 20 -28.83 -36.85 16.29
C ALA A 20 -27.63 -36.72 17.24
N ARG A 21 -27.48 -37.68 18.17
CA ARG A 21 -26.31 -37.72 19.07
C ARG A 21 -25.02 -37.96 18.30
N ARG A 22 -24.99 -38.88 17.32
CA ARG A 22 -23.81 -39.09 16.46
C ARG A 22 -23.44 -37.85 15.65
N ALA A 23 -24.43 -37.13 15.10
CA ALA A 23 -24.23 -35.89 14.37
C ALA A 23 -23.64 -34.79 15.26
N GLN A 24 -24.11 -34.68 16.51
CA GLN A 24 -23.59 -33.71 17.47
C GLN A 24 -22.16 -34.02 17.91
N TRP A 25 -21.81 -35.30 18.06
CA TRP A 25 -20.43 -35.72 18.31
C TRP A 25 -19.51 -35.44 17.12
N ALA A 26 -19.98 -35.67 15.89
CA ALA A 26 -19.23 -35.33 14.68
C ALA A 26 -19.00 -33.82 14.53
N LEU A 27 -20.00 -32.99 14.85
CA LEU A 27 -19.89 -31.54 14.83
C LEU A 27 -18.88 -31.02 15.86
N ASN A 28 -18.94 -31.53 17.10
CA ASN A 28 -17.98 -31.18 18.13
C ASN A 28 -16.55 -31.61 17.76
N LEU A 29 -16.39 -32.78 17.15
CA LEU A 29 -15.10 -33.26 16.65
C LEU A 29 -14.56 -32.35 15.54
N LEU A 30 -15.42 -31.91 14.62
CA LEU A 30 -15.05 -30.98 13.55
C LEU A 30 -14.55 -29.65 14.11
N VAL A 31 -15.25 -29.08 15.09
CA VAL A 31 -14.86 -27.83 15.75
C VAL A 31 -13.51 -27.96 16.47
N LEU A 32 -13.29 -29.07 17.18
CA LEU A 32 -12.01 -29.38 17.82
C LEU A 32 -10.88 -29.52 16.80
N LEU A 33 -11.11 -30.23 15.68
CA LEU A 33 -10.12 -30.38 14.62
C LEU A 33 -9.81 -29.05 13.92
N SER A 34 -10.79 -28.18 13.71
CA SER A 34 -10.59 -26.82 13.16
C SER A 34 -9.78 -25.94 14.12
N ALA A 35 -10.02 -26.02 15.43
CA ALA A 35 -9.25 -25.28 16.42
C ALA A 35 -7.79 -25.76 16.49
N VAL A 36 -7.56 -27.07 16.40
CA VAL A 36 -6.21 -27.65 16.33
C VAL A 36 -5.51 -27.23 15.04
N ALA A 37 -6.19 -27.26 13.89
CA ALA A 37 -5.62 -26.79 12.62
C ALA A 37 -5.24 -25.30 12.67
N GLY A 38 -6.08 -24.46 13.28
CA GLY A 38 -5.78 -23.04 13.52
C GLY A 38 -4.56 -22.86 14.43
N ALA A 39 -4.46 -23.60 15.53
CA ALA A 39 -3.33 -23.54 16.43
C ALA A 39 -2.01 -24.02 15.79
N VAL A 40 -2.06 -25.06 14.95
CA VAL A 40 -0.89 -25.54 14.18
C VAL A 40 -0.48 -24.51 13.13
N PHE A 41 -1.44 -23.86 12.45
CA PHE A 41 -1.14 -22.77 11.52
C PHE A 41 -0.51 -21.57 12.22
N PHE A 42 -1.08 -21.12 13.35
CA PHE A 42 -0.48 -20.05 14.15
C PHE A 42 0.89 -20.42 14.71
N GLY A 43 1.08 -21.66 15.17
CA GLY A 43 2.38 -22.19 15.56
C GLY A 43 3.36 -22.18 14.40
N TYR A 44 2.97 -22.65 13.22
CA TYR A 44 3.80 -22.61 12.01
C TYR A 44 4.15 -21.17 11.61
N VAL A 45 3.21 -20.23 11.66
CA VAL A 45 3.46 -18.81 11.39
C VAL A 45 4.45 -18.23 12.41
N ILE A 46 4.26 -18.49 13.71
CA ILE A 46 5.15 -17.97 14.76
C ILE A 46 6.55 -18.60 14.73
N PHE A 47 6.67 -19.90 14.42
CA PHE A 47 7.94 -20.64 14.47
C PHE A 47 8.69 -20.71 13.14
N THR A 48 8.00 -20.60 12.00
CA THR A 48 8.61 -20.65 10.65
C THR A 48 8.89 -19.25 10.12
N ILE A 49 8.12 -18.23 10.53
CA ILE A 49 8.57 -16.83 10.44
C ILE A 49 9.59 -16.64 11.54
N LYS A 50 10.83 -17.03 11.26
CA LYS A 50 11.97 -16.65 12.10
C LYS A 50 11.88 -15.13 12.36
N PRO A 51 12.11 -14.66 13.60
CA PRO A 51 12.46 -13.27 13.80
C PRO A 51 13.68 -13.02 12.91
N PHE A 52 13.54 -12.10 11.95
CA PHE A 52 14.55 -11.67 11.00
C PHE A 52 15.96 -12.06 11.43
N GLY A 53 16.40 -13.22 10.93
CA GLY A 53 17.81 -13.56 10.90
C GLY A 53 18.41 -12.54 9.96
N ARG A 54 18.96 -11.48 10.55
CA ARG A 54 19.87 -10.55 9.90
C ARG A 54 20.96 -11.39 9.25
N THR A 55 20.82 -11.73 7.98
CA THR A 55 21.88 -11.35 7.07
C THR A 55 21.99 -9.86 7.27
N GLU A 56 23.03 -9.43 8.00
CA GLU A 56 23.44 -8.04 7.91
C GLU A 56 23.49 -7.77 6.40
N PRO A 57 22.63 -6.89 5.85
CA PRO A 57 22.99 -6.29 4.58
C PRO A 57 24.42 -5.77 4.81
N GLU A 58 25.32 -5.94 3.83
CA GLU A 58 26.64 -5.33 3.89
C GLU A 58 26.51 -3.98 4.58
N PRO A 59 27.31 -3.67 5.61
CA PRO A 59 27.16 -2.43 6.33
C PRO A 59 27.31 -1.30 5.31
N ILE A 60 26.17 -0.84 4.80
CA ILE A 60 26.05 0.44 4.13
C ILE A 60 26.43 1.35 5.27
N ASN A 61 27.65 1.86 5.20
CA ASN A 61 28.16 2.82 6.12
C ASN A 61 27.33 4.08 5.86
N VAL A 62 26.14 4.14 6.45
CA VAL A 62 25.18 5.22 6.24
C VAL A 62 25.75 6.39 7.02
N PRO A 63 26.18 7.48 6.37
CA PRO A 63 26.22 8.75 7.06
C PRO A 63 24.76 9.02 7.43
N THR A 64 24.43 8.96 8.72
CA THR A 64 23.17 9.50 9.21
C THR A 64 23.07 10.93 8.70
N SER A 65 22.20 11.12 7.70
CA SER A 65 21.76 12.41 7.21
C SER A 65 22.88 13.32 6.65
N SER A 66 23.31 13.09 5.42
CA SER A 66 23.65 14.22 4.55
C SER A 66 22.37 14.66 3.86
N VAL A 67 21.41 15.18 4.64
CA VAL A 67 20.29 15.93 4.06
C VAL A 67 20.94 17.06 3.28
N GLY A 68 20.67 17.15 1.97
CA GLY A 68 21.12 18.30 1.20
C GLY A 68 20.65 19.58 1.90
N GLU A 69 21.41 20.68 1.79
CA GLU A 69 21.01 21.96 2.39
C GLU A 69 19.59 22.39 1.91
N LYS A 70 19.14 21.82 0.79
CA LYS A 70 17.80 21.97 0.24
C LYS A 70 17.33 20.67 -0.42
N PHE A 71 16.02 20.45 -0.42
CA PHE A 71 15.35 19.47 -1.29
C PHE A 71 14.10 20.07 -1.91
N GLY A 72 13.75 19.59 -3.10
CA GLY A 72 12.59 20.07 -3.87
C GLY A 72 11.38 19.13 -3.79
N MET A 73 10.19 19.71 -3.96
CA MET A 73 8.93 18.97 -4.06
C MET A 73 7.91 19.73 -4.90
N LEU A 74 6.89 19.04 -5.39
CA LEU A 74 5.67 19.66 -5.89
C LEU A 74 4.63 19.72 -4.78
N PHE A 75 4.11 20.92 -4.48
CA PHE A 75 3.12 21.15 -3.45
C PHE A 75 1.90 21.85 -4.01
N GLY A 76 0.71 21.46 -3.58
CA GLY A 76 -0.55 22.13 -3.93
C GLY A 76 -1.61 21.94 -2.86
N GLU A 77 -2.59 22.82 -2.88
CA GLU A 77 -3.71 22.83 -1.95
C GLU A 77 -4.97 23.23 -2.72
N ASP A 78 -6.08 22.57 -2.42
CA ASP A 78 -7.41 23.03 -2.83
C ASP A 78 -8.07 23.76 -1.67
N GLU A 79 -8.18 25.08 -1.77
CA GLU A 79 -8.73 25.94 -0.71
C GLU A 79 -10.22 25.65 -0.40
N THR A 80 -10.94 24.98 -1.31
CA THR A 80 -12.37 24.67 -1.13
C THR A 80 -12.56 23.45 -0.23
N THR A 81 -11.80 22.38 -0.47
CA THR A 81 -11.89 21.13 0.28
C THR A 81 -10.89 21.02 1.42
N GLY A 82 -9.84 21.84 1.42
CA GLY A 82 -8.72 21.74 2.37
C GLY A 82 -7.79 20.57 2.08
N VAL A 83 -7.86 19.96 0.90
CA VAL A 83 -6.95 18.87 0.51
C VAL A 83 -5.60 19.44 0.14
N VAL A 84 -4.56 18.99 0.85
CA VAL A 84 -3.17 19.34 0.63
C VAL A 84 -2.43 18.15 0.01
N VAL A 85 -1.60 18.42 -0.99
CA VAL A 85 -0.88 17.42 -1.76
C VAL A 85 0.60 17.78 -1.84
N ALA A 86 1.49 16.82 -1.59
CA ALA A 86 2.91 16.96 -1.82
C ALA A 86 3.48 15.73 -2.56
N LEU A 87 4.16 15.94 -3.69
CA LEU A 87 4.93 14.92 -4.39
C LEU A 87 6.42 15.21 -4.19
N ARG A 88 7.14 14.22 -3.66
CA ARG A 88 8.57 14.33 -3.37
C ARG A 88 9.32 13.05 -3.75
N ASP A 89 10.64 13.15 -3.83
CA ASP A 89 11.50 11.97 -3.91
C ASP A 89 11.29 11.07 -2.68
N ILE A 90 11.49 9.77 -2.86
CA ILE A 90 11.45 8.78 -1.77
C ILE A 90 12.60 8.93 -0.78
N ASP A 91 13.67 9.62 -1.18
CA ASP A 91 14.78 10.04 -0.35
C ASP A 91 15.39 11.33 -0.88
N GLU A 92 15.91 12.17 0.00
CA GLU A 92 16.45 13.50 -0.31
C GLU A 92 17.93 13.44 -0.74
N ALA A 93 18.64 12.34 -0.47
CA ALA A 93 20.04 12.17 -0.86
C ALA A 93 20.14 11.67 -2.32
N PRO A 94 20.81 12.40 -3.24
CA PRO A 94 20.81 12.07 -4.67
C PRO A 94 21.33 10.68 -5.03
N SER A 95 22.38 10.21 -4.36
CA SER A 95 22.92 8.86 -4.61
C SER A 95 22.02 7.76 -4.10
N TYR A 96 21.28 8.01 -3.02
CA TYR A 96 20.44 7.01 -2.37
C TYR A 96 19.05 6.93 -3.00
N ARG A 97 18.48 8.06 -3.45
CA ARG A 97 17.15 8.07 -4.09
C ARG A 97 17.08 7.19 -5.33
N GLU A 98 18.11 7.19 -6.17
CA GLU A 98 18.12 6.36 -7.39
C GLU A 98 18.21 4.88 -7.03
N GLN A 99 19.10 4.54 -6.10
CA GLN A 99 19.27 3.17 -5.64
C GLN A 99 18.01 2.65 -4.95
N LEU A 100 17.42 3.44 -4.05
CA LEU A 100 16.20 3.06 -3.35
C LEU A 100 15.04 2.90 -4.33
N SER A 101 14.94 3.78 -5.33
CA SER A 101 13.91 3.71 -6.37
C SER A 101 14.06 2.41 -7.17
N GLU A 102 15.29 2.06 -7.55
CA GLU A 102 15.57 0.81 -8.25
C GLU A 102 15.21 -0.42 -7.41
N VAL A 103 15.59 -0.44 -6.13
CA VAL A 103 15.25 -1.53 -5.19
C VAL A 103 13.74 -1.66 -5.07
N MET A 104 13.03 -0.55 -4.81
CA MET A 104 11.58 -0.56 -4.67
C MET A 104 10.86 -1.06 -5.94
N ARG A 105 11.33 -0.67 -7.14
CA ARG A 105 10.77 -1.20 -8.39
C ARG A 105 10.96 -2.71 -8.50
N LYS A 106 12.14 -3.23 -8.13
CA LYS A 106 12.43 -4.66 -8.13
C LYS A 106 11.52 -5.42 -7.16
N ASP A 107 11.35 -4.92 -5.94
CA ASP A 107 10.46 -5.51 -4.94
C ASP A 107 9.01 -5.62 -5.46
N MET A 108 8.55 -4.61 -6.21
CA MET A 108 7.22 -4.55 -6.83
C MET A 108 7.14 -5.22 -8.21
N ALA A 109 8.22 -5.84 -8.68
CA ALA A 109 8.35 -6.43 -10.01
C ALA A 109 7.94 -5.48 -11.16
N ILE A 110 8.32 -4.20 -11.04
CA ILE A 110 8.14 -3.20 -12.11
C ILE A 110 9.35 -3.29 -13.05
N SER A 111 9.13 -3.82 -14.25
CA SER A 111 10.19 -4.08 -15.23
C SER A 111 10.66 -2.83 -15.98
N SER A 112 9.78 -1.85 -16.19
CA SER A 112 10.11 -0.59 -16.88
C SER A 112 11.03 0.31 -16.05
N LEU A 113 12.01 0.93 -16.70
CA LEU A 113 12.84 1.99 -16.10
C LEU A 113 11.99 3.21 -15.73
N GLY A 114 12.46 3.96 -14.73
CA GLY A 114 11.78 5.14 -14.19
C GLY A 114 12.09 5.35 -12.72
N ARG A 115 11.37 6.28 -12.08
CA ARG A 115 11.57 6.63 -10.68
C ARG A 115 10.29 6.47 -9.85
N VAL A 116 10.45 5.96 -8.63
CA VAL A 116 9.39 5.91 -7.61
C VAL A 116 9.45 7.18 -6.77
N TYR A 117 8.29 7.78 -6.53
CA TYR A 117 8.10 8.98 -5.72
C TYR A 117 7.14 8.70 -4.57
N LEU A 118 7.15 9.57 -3.58
CA LEU A 118 6.19 9.59 -2.48
C LEU A 118 5.19 10.72 -2.69
N LEU A 119 3.92 10.37 -2.84
CA LEU A 119 2.81 11.31 -2.83
C LEU A 119 2.16 11.29 -1.44
N VAL A 120 2.11 12.45 -0.81
CA VAL A 120 1.45 12.70 0.47
C VAL A 120 0.17 13.47 0.18
N VAL A 121 -0.95 12.98 0.70
CA VAL A 121 -2.27 13.63 0.60
C VAL A 121 -2.80 13.79 2.01
N ARG A 122 -3.12 15.03 2.40
CA ARG A 122 -3.63 15.38 3.72
C ARG A 122 -4.94 16.13 3.61
N ASN A 123 -5.84 15.92 4.55
CA ASN A 123 -7.08 16.67 4.66
C ASN A 123 -6.99 17.68 5.81
N ASP A 124 -6.72 18.94 5.48
CA ASP A 124 -6.75 20.05 6.44
C ASP A 124 -8.14 20.72 6.54
N GLY A 125 -9.10 20.24 5.73
CA GLY A 125 -10.48 20.68 5.74
C GLY A 125 -11.27 20.16 6.94
N ASP A 126 -12.51 20.62 7.05
CA ASP A 126 -13.40 20.26 8.15
C ASP A 126 -14.23 18.99 7.87
N GLU A 127 -14.38 18.61 6.61
CA GLU A 127 -15.24 17.52 6.15
C GLU A 127 -14.41 16.31 5.69
N THR A 128 -14.98 15.10 5.79
CA THR A 128 -14.37 13.90 5.21
C THR A 128 -14.34 14.00 3.68
N VAL A 129 -13.18 13.71 3.09
CA VAL A 129 -12.98 13.78 1.64
C VAL A 129 -12.76 12.39 1.05
N SER A 130 -13.57 12.03 0.05
CA SER A 130 -13.31 10.85 -0.79
C SER A 130 -12.28 11.20 -1.86
N VAL A 131 -11.10 10.59 -1.77
CA VAL A 131 -10.02 10.72 -2.74
C VAL A 131 -10.09 9.55 -3.72
N ASP A 132 -10.34 9.84 -4.99
CA ASP A 132 -10.14 8.92 -6.11
C ASP A 132 -9.23 9.61 -7.13
N ALA A 133 -7.92 9.35 -7.02
CA ALA A 133 -6.92 10.02 -7.83
C ALA A 133 -6.89 9.44 -9.25
N GLN A 134 -7.31 10.23 -10.22
CA GLN A 134 -7.44 9.81 -11.61
C GLN A 134 -6.13 9.93 -12.38
N SER A 135 -5.40 11.03 -12.19
CA SER A 135 -4.12 11.26 -12.87
C SER A 135 -3.24 12.20 -12.07
N LEU A 136 -1.94 11.97 -12.14
CA LEU A 136 -0.91 12.85 -11.60
C LEU A 136 0.11 13.15 -12.70
N THR A 137 0.34 14.43 -12.96
CA THR A 137 1.36 14.89 -13.91
C THR A 137 2.35 15.80 -13.23
N ALA A 138 3.60 15.77 -13.70
CA ALA A 138 4.66 16.69 -13.32
C ALA A 138 5.36 17.20 -14.58
N ALA A 139 5.81 18.45 -14.57
CA ALA A 139 6.70 19.02 -15.55
C ALA A 139 8.07 19.26 -14.93
N ASP A 140 9.13 19.02 -15.70
CA ASP A 140 10.47 19.40 -15.31
C ASP A 140 10.80 20.85 -15.72
N ASP A 141 11.90 21.36 -15.20
CA ASP A 141 12.47 22.68 -15.50
C ASP A 141 12.81 22.90 -16.99
N ASN A 142 12.92 21.82 -17.76
CA ASN A 142 13.13 21.82 -19.20
C ASN A 142 11.79 21.81 -19.99
N GLY A 143 10.65 21.88 -19.30
CA GLY A 143 9.31 21.93 -19.88
C GLY A 143 8.79 20.59 -20.39
N LYS A 144 9.47 19.47 -20.08
CA LYS A 144 9.02 18.14 -20.45
C LYS A 144 8.04 17.62 -19.40
N SER A 145 6.94 17.04 -19.89
CA SER A 145 5.85 16.52 -19.05
C SER A 145 5.99 15.03 -18.81
N TRP A 146 5.69 14.64 -17.58
CA TRP A 146 5.81 13.31 -17.02
C TRP A 146 4.48 12.90 -16.41
N SER A 147 4.02 11.69 -16.70
CA SER A 147 2.77 11.14 -16.16
C SER A 147 3.07 10.03 -15.17
N ALA A 148 2.56 10.17 -13.95
CA ALA A 148 2.66 9.13 -12.95
C ALA A 148 1.70 7.98 -13.26
N ARG A 149 2.09 6.78 -12.82
CA ARG A 149 1.31 5.55 -12.86
C ARG A 149 1.13 5.06 -11.44
N TRP A 150 -0.10 4.67 -11.11
CA TRP A 150 -0.39 4.05 -9.82
C TRP A 150 0.26 2.67 -9.76
N LEU A 151 0.78 2.29 -8.60
CA LEU A 151 1.50 1.02 -8.46
C LEU A 151 0.63 -0.20 -8.79
N SER A 152 -0.67 -0.13 -8.49
CA SER A 152 -1.65 -1.16 -8.87
C SER A 152 -1.68 -1.46 -10.36
N ASP A 153 -1.27 -0.50 -11.20
CA ASP A 153 -1.43 -0.57 -12.65
C ASP A 153 -0.13 -1.01 -13.36
N VAL A 154 1.00 -1.02 -12.64
CA VAL A 154 2.34 -1.28 -13.21
C VAL A 154 3.10 -2.39 -12.50
N ALA A 155 2.77 -2.70 -11.25
CA ALA A 155 3.41 -3.77 -10.50
C ALA A 155 2.89 -5.14 -10.95
N ASN A 156 3.78 -6.13 -11.04
CA ASN A 156 3.39 -7.52 -11.25
C ASN A 156 3.27 -8.23 -9.89
N LEU A 157 2.06 -8.24 -9.32
CA LEU A 157 1.83 -8.81 -7.97
C LEU A 157 2.14 -10.31 -7.86
N ALA A 158 2.14 -11.05 -8.96
CA ALA A 158 2.50 -12.46 -8.96
C ALA A 158 4.02 -12.69 -8.81
N GLU A 159 4.82 -11.72 -9.24
CA GLU A 159 6.29 -11.77 -9.22
C GLU A 159 6.89 -10.88 -8.12
N ALA A 160 6.14 -9.90 -7.63
CA ALA A 160 6.54 -9.03 -6.52
C ALA A 160 6.83 -9.84 -5.25
N ASP A 161 7.77 -9.36 -4.43
CA ASP A 161 8.05 -9.97 -3.14
C ASP A 161 6.98 -9.60 -2.08
N ALA A 162 7.16 -10.04 -0.83
CA ALA A 162 6.21 -9.72 0.23
C ALA A 162 6.12 -8.21 0.53
N ASN A 163 7.25 -7.51 0.49
CA ASN A 163 7.32 -6.08 0.76
C ASN A 163 6.68 -5.28 -0.37
N GLY A 164 6.97 -5.63 -1.63
CA GLY A 164 6.39 -5.03 -2.83
C GLY A 164 4.88 -5.20 -2.87
N ARG A 165 4.35 -6.41 -2.61
CA ARG A 165 2.90 -6.62 -2.52
C ARG A 165 2.24 -5.74 -1.45
N MET A 166 2.87 -5.63 -0.28
CA MET A 166 2.37 -4.78 0.80
C MET A 166 2.39 -3.30 0.41
N ARG A 167 3.48 -2.81 -0.20
CA ARG A 167 3.60 -1.42 -0.67
C ARG A 167 2.55 -1.07 -1.71
N VAL A 168 2.30 -1.96 -2.67
CA VAL A 168 1.25 -1.77 -3.69
C VAL A 168 -0.13 -1.67 -3.02
N ALA A 169 -0.42 -2.55 -2.07
CA ALA A 169 -1.69 -2.54 -1.34
C ALA A 169 -1.90 -1.25 -0.51
N GLN A 170 -0.84 -0.76 0.14
CA GLN A 170 -0.89 0.49 0.92
C GLN A 170 -1.04 1.73 0.04
N SER A 171 -0.48 1.69 -1.18
CA SER A 171 -0.47 2.79 -2.15
C SER A 171 -1.71 2.81 -3.05
N ALA A 172 -2.85 2.30 -2.57
CA ALA A 172 -4.12 2.42 -3.27
C ALA A 172 -4.48 3.90 -3.48
N HIS A 173 -4.87 4.25 -4.71
CA HIS A 173 -5.19 5.63 -5.12
C HIS A 173 -6.67 6.02 -4.88
N LYS A 174 -7.42 5.15 -4.19
CA LYS A 174 -8.83 5.34 -3.82
C LYS A 174 -9.01 5.11 -2.33
N PHE A 175 -9.45 6.13 -1.61
CA PHE A 175 -9.60 6.11 -0.16
C PHE A 175 -10.39 7.31 0.36
N GLU A 176 -10.79 7.25 1.62
CA GLU A 176 -11.38 8.39 2.34
C GLU A 176 -10.33 8.97 3.31
N LEU A 177 -10.37 10.28 3.51
CA LEU A 177 -9.58 11.01 4.50
C LEU A 177 -10.51 11.74 5.46
N GLU A 178 -10.44 11.41 6.75
CA GLU A 178 -11.09 12.22 7.78
C GLU A 178 -10.33 13.52 8.01
N LYS A 179 -10.90 14.42 8.81
CA LYS A 179 -10.26 15.67 9.19
C LYS A 179 -8.92 15.41 9.89
N GLY A 180 -7.85 16.01 9.37
CA GLY A 180 -6.49 15.90 9.90
C GLY A 180 -5.77 14.61 9.49
N ASP A 181 -6.41 13.72 8.73
CA ASP A 181 -5.76 12.52 8.24
C ASP A 181 -4.72 12.84 7.17
N GLU A 182 -3.65 12.07 7.20
CA GLU A 182 -2.62 12.04 6.17
C GLU A 182 -2.51 10.62 5.62
N ARG A 183 -2.41 10.52 4.29
CA ARG A 183 -2.08 9.27 3.61
C ARG A 183 -0.88 9.46 2.70
N GLN A 184 0.03 8.49 2.81
CA GLN A 184 1.21 8.39 1.97
C GLN A 184 1.04 7.24 1.00
N LEU A 185 1.30 7.50 -0.27
CA LEU A 185 1.28 6.49 -1.33
C LEU A 185 2.49 6.65 -2.23
N TYR A 186 3.02 5.51 -2.68
CA TYR A 186 4.08 5.50 -3.67
C TYR A 186 3.48 5.57 -5.08
N VAL A 187 4.14 6.32 -5.96
CA VAL A 187 3.76 6.46 -7.37
C VAL A 187 4.97 6.21 -8.25
N PHE A 188 4.77 5.68 -9.45
CA PHE A 188 5.85 5.39 -10.38
C PHE A 188 5.75 6.28 -11.62
N ILE A 189 6.82 6.99 -11.95
CA ILE A 189 6.93 7.72 -13.22
C ILE A 189 7.87 6.92 -14.13
N PRO A 190 7.40 6.42 -15.28
CA PRO A 190 8.24 5.70 -16.23
C PRO A 190 9.23 6.64 -16.93
N SER A 191 10.39 6.10 -17.30
CA SER A 191 11.32 6.80 -18.18
C SER A 191 10.72 6.99 -19.58
N THR A 192 11.20 7.99 -20.29
CA THR A 192 10.78 8.27 -21.67
C THR A 192 11.99 8.21 -22.59
N GLY A 193 12.19 7.04 -23.21
CA GLY A 193 13.42 6.74 -23.93
C GLY A 193 14.60 6.67 -22.97
N GLU A 194 15.66 7.42 -23.26
CA GLU A 194 16.86 7.51 -22.42
C GLU A 194 16.72 8.53 -21.27
N SER A 195 15.65 9.34 -21.25
CA SER A 195 15.47 10.34 -20.20
C SER A 195 14.83 9.72 -18.96
N MET A 196 15.48 9.93 -17.82
CA MET A 196 14.92 9.63 -16.50
C MET A 196 13.97 10.75 -16.04
N PRO A 197 12.92 10.42 -15.26
CA PRO A 197 12.08 11.41 -14.60
C PRO A 197 12.89 12.43 -13.76
N PRO A 198 12.38 13.66 -13.57
CA PRO A 198 13.09 14.74 -12.85
C PRO A 198 13.21 14.46 -11.37
N SER A 199 14.30 14.87 -10.73
CA SER A 199 14.38 14.78 -9.26
C SER A 199 13.49 15.83 -8.61
N GLY A 200 13.31 15.75 -7.28
CA GLY A 200 12.54 16.71 -6.52
C GLY A 200 12.92 18.17 -6.82
N GLU A 201 14.21 18.42 -7.01
CA GLU A 201 14.79 19.74 -7.28
C GLU A 201 14.52 20.25 -8.71
N ASP A 202 14.31 19.34 -9.67
CA ASP A 202 14.16 19.66 -11.08
C ASP A 202 12.68 19.81 -11.48
N PHE A 203 11.76 19.65 -10.53
CA PHE A 203 10.34 19.89 -10.78
C PHE A 203 10.05 21.38 -11.04
N LEU A 204 9.11 21.65 -11.94
CA LEU A 204 8.60 22.99 -12.20
C LEU A 204 7.17 23.16 -11.68
N ASP A 205 6.25 22.35 -12.19
CA ASP A 205 4.87 22.31 -11.75
C ASP A 205 4.23 20.94 -12.04
N GLY A 206 2.96 20.79 -11.67
CA GLY A 206 2.21 19.57 -11.89
C GLY A 206 0.73 19.76 -11.63
N GLU A 207 0.00 18.65 -11.72
CA GLU A 207 -1.44 18.63 -11.45
C GLU A 207 -1.84 17.24 -10.92
N LEU A 208 -2.57 17.23 -9.82
CA LEU A 208 -3.33 16.06 -9.38
C LEU A 208 -4.80 16.26 -9.77
N ARG A 209 -5.36 15.30 -10.51
CA ARG A 209 -6.80 15.25 -10.79
C ARG A 209 -7.46 14.19 -9.94
N LEU A 210 -8.48 14.59 -9.19
CA LEU A 210 -9.32 13.70 -8.41
C LEU A 210 -10.67 13.49 -9.12
N SER A 211 -11.45 12.52 -8.65
CA SER A 211 -12.86 12.36 -9.07
C SER A 211 -13.66 13.65 -8.87
N ALA A 212 -14.78 13.78 -9.59
CA ALA A 212 -15.62 14.99 -9.62
C ALA A 212 -14.95 16.23 -10.28
N ASN A 213 -13.94 16.01 -11.13
CA ASN A 213 -13.20 17.06 -11.84
C ASN A 213 -12.47 18.06 -10.93
N LEU A 214 -12.21 17.69 -9.67
CA LEU A 214 -11.35 18.47 -8.79
C LEU A 214 -9.90 18.41 -9.28
N ARG A 215 -9.27 19.58 -9.41
CA ARG A 215 -7.90 19.72 -9.91
C ARG A 215 -7.09 20.49 -8.89
N ILE A 216 -6.01 19.88 -8.44
CA ILE A 216 -5.07 20.49 -7.50
C ILE A 216 -3.81 20.82 -8.30
N ALA A 217 -3.60 22.11 -8.56
CA ALA A 217 -2.39 22.59 -9.20
C ALA A 217 -1.21 22.44 -8.23
N LEU A 218 -0.15 21.79 -8.68
CA LEU A 218 1.06 21.59 -7.89
C LEU A 218 2.14 22.55 -8.38
N LYS A 219 2.85 23.18 -7.46
CA LYS A 219 3.94 24.11 -7.73
C LYS A 219 5.21 23.68 -7.03
N HIS A 220 6.35 23.90 -7.70
CA HIS A 220 7.63 23.61 -7.10
C HIS A 220 7.85 24.43 -5.81
N LYS A 221 8.32 23.75 -4.77
CA LYS A 221 8.66 24.32 -3.48
C LYS A 221 10.00 23.74 -3.02
N GLU A 222 10.99 24.61 -2.85
CA GLU A 222 12.24 24.27 -2.16
C GLU A 222 12.03 24.34 -0.65
N ILE A 223 12.45 23.30 0.07
CA ILE A 223 12.58 23.34 1.53
C ILE A 223 14.06 23.42 1.88
N LYS A 224 14.42 24.46 2.65
CA LYS A 224 15.75 24.60 3.21
C LYS A 224 15.79 23.95 4.58
N VAL A 225 16.68 22.97 4.76
CA VAL A 225 16.89 22.36 6.07
C VAL A 225 17.89 23.24 6.81
N SER A 226 17.40 23.95 7.83
CA SER A 226 18.28 24.69 8.73
C SER A 226 18.91 23.69 9.68
N THR A 227 20.20 23.41 9.47
CA THR A 227 21.00 22.69 10.45
C THR A 227 21.10 23.56 11.71
N PRO A 228 20.74 23.06 12.90
CA PRO A 228 20.89 23.80 14.16
C PRO A 228 22.35 24.08 14.53
#